data_AF-X1JL56-F1
#
_entry.id   AF-X1JL56-F1
#
_cell.length_a   1.000
_cell.length_b   1.000
_cell.length_c   1.000
_cell.angle_alpha   90.00
_cell.angle_beta   90.00
_cell.angle_gamma   90.00
#
_symmetry.space_group_name_H-M   'P 1'
#
loop_
_entity.id
_entity.type
_entity.pdbx_description
1 polymer ?
#
loop_
_entity_poly.entity_id
_entity_poly.type
_entity_poly.pdbx_seq_one_letter_code
_entity_poly.pdbx_strand_id
1 'polypeptide(L)'
;HTHNIIRGDTYERIISNINKSLHKKLLINYTINKKNEKEIEQFCYEISKIEKIKGIFFYFYTPYHGIDDLYLGFDERKNIIKRILKLKKTGYKILNSKAALMGIYNDSWKRPNKLSYLYANNKLYQCCRAIGTSEICKHCGYLGFTEIYYIAKLNPNAIYSA
;
A
#
# COMPACT_ATOMS: atom_id res chain seq x y z
N HIS A 1 8.67 -17.88 6.63
CA HIS A 1 7.97 -16.88 5.81
C HIS A 1 8.07 -15.51 6.48
N THR A 2 8.54 -14.47 5.79
CA THR A 2 8.72 -13.11 6.36
C THR A 2 7.45 -12.53 6.98
N HIS A 3 6.27 -12.79 6.39
CA HIS A 3 4.97 -12.48 6.99
C HIS A 3 4.85 -12.97 8.44
N ASN A 4 5.17 -14.23 8.73
CA ASN A 4 5.04 -14.79 10.07
C ASN A 4 6.01 -14.16 11.08
N ILE A 5 7.20 -13.78 10.62
CA ILE A 5 8.18 -13.06 11.46
C ILE A 5 7.63 -11.68 11.87
N ILE A 6 6.92 -10.99 10.95
CA ILE A 6 6.41 -9.63 11.19
C ILE A 6 5.04 -9.63 11.88
N ARG A 7 4.17 -10.60 11.59
CA ARG A 7 2.73 -10.59 11.96
C ARG A 7 2.30 -11.80 12.80
N GLY A 8 3.25 -12.64 13.23
CA GLY A 8 2.98 -13.89 13.92
C GLY A 8 2.51 -14.99 12.97
N ASP A 9 2.44 -16.22 13.49
CA ASP A 9 2.15 -17.43 12.71
C ASP A 9 0.69 -17.47 12.21
N THR A 10 0.44 -16.77 11.12
CA THR A 10 -0.91 -16.48 10.61
C THR A 10 -1.04 -16.68 9.10
N TYR A 11 0.06 -16.83 8.37
CA TYR A 11 0.05 -16.92 6.91
C TYR A 11 -0.83 -18.08 6.41
N GLU A 12 -0.58 -19.30 6.91
CA GLU A 12 -1.33 -20.48 6.50
C GLU A 12 -2.83 -20.35 6.79
N ARG A 13 -3.18 -19.77 7.94
CA ARG A 13 -4.58 -19.49 8.29
C ARG A 13 -5.23 -18.51 7.30
N ILE A 14 -4.50 -17.46 6.88
CA ILE A 14 -5.00 -16.50 5.89
C ILE A 14 -5.24 -17.18 4.54
N ILE A 15 -4.30 -17.97 4.05
CA ILE A 15 -4.44 -18.71 2.79
C ILE A 15 -5.59 -19.72 2.85
N SER A 16 -5.72 -20.46 3.96
CA SER A 16 -6.85 -21.38 4.19
C SER A 16 -8.19 -20.66 4.13
N ASN A 17 -8.30 -19.48 4.76
CA ASN A 17 -9.51 -18.67 4.75
C ASN A 17 -9.83 -18.13 3.35
N ILE A 18 -8.83 -17.69 2.59
CA ILE A 18 -9.00 -17.25 1.20
C ILE A 18 -9.57 -18.39 0.35
N ASN A 19 -9.01 -19.59 0.47
CA ASN A 19 -9.43 -20.76 -0.31
C ASN A 19 -10.86 -21.20 0.05
N LYS A 20 -11.20 -21.20 1.35
CA LYS A 20 -12.54 -21.57 1.85
C LYS A 20 -13.61 -20.49 1.66
N SER A 21 -13.22 -19.24 1.43
CA SER A 21 -14.16 -18.13 1.29
C SER A 21 -15.16 -18.36 0.14
N LEU A 22 -16.44 -18.14 0.39
CA LEU A 22 -17.48 -18.17 -0.65
C LEU A 22 -17.50 -16.90 -1.51
N HIS A 23 -16.77 -15.85 -1.09
CA HIS A 23 -16.75 -14.59 -1.80
C HIS A 23 -15.88 -14.67 -3.06
N LYS A 24 -16.43 -14.26 -4.21
CA LYS A 24 -15.77 -14.37 -5.52
C LYS A 24 -14.73 -13.29 -5.81
N LYS A 25 -14.70 -12.22 -5.00
CA LYS A 25 -13.83 -11.05 -5.20
C LYS A 25 -13.12 -10.67 -3.91
N LEU A 26 -11.87 -11.10 -3.76
CA LEU A 26 -11.02 -10.74 -2.62
C LEU A 26 -9.91 -9.80 -3.08
N LEU A 27 -9.58 -8.84 -2.21
CA LEU A 27 -8.50 -7.88 -2.44
C LEU A 27 -7.47 -8.03 -1.33
N ILE A 28 -6.18 -7.88 -1.66
CA ILE A 28 -5.11 -7.90 -0.67
C ILE A 28 -4.54 -6.50 -0.49
N ASN A 29 -4.46 -6.07 0.77
CA ASN A 29 -3.61 -4.96 1.17
C ASN A 29 -2.23 -5.48 1.59
N TYR A 30 -1.20 -5.07 0.86
CA TYR A 30 0.19 -5.46 1.12
C TYR A 30 0.98 -4.24 1.59
N THR A 31 1.59 -4.29 2.78
CA THR A 31 2.46 -3.22 3.29
C THR A 31 3.92 -3.58 3.07
N ILE A 32 4.57 -2.84 2.18
CA ILE A 32 5.97 -3.01 1.80
C ILE A 32 6.87 -2.35 2.85
N ASN A 33 7.88 -3.08 3.28
CA ASN A 33 8.92 -2.66 4.22
C ASN A 33 10.27 -3.27 3.81
N LYS A 34 11.33 -2.86 4.50
CA LYS A 34 12.71 -3.33 4.22
C LYS A 34 12.87 -4.86 4.25
N LYS A 35 12.12 -5.56 5.10
CA LYS A 35 12.22 -7.02 5.27
C LYS A 35 11.53 -7.80 4.15
N ASN A 36 10.48 -7.26 3.55
CA ASN A 36 9.66 -7.98 2.57
C ASN A 36 9.72 -7.42 1.14
N GLU A 37 10.41 -6.30 0.90
CA GLU A 37 10.43 -5.66 -0.43
C GLU A 37 10.95 -6.59 -1.54
N LYS A 38 11.88 -7.49 -1.23
CA LYS A 38 12.43 -8.46 -2.20
C LYS A 38 11.45 -9.55 -2.60
N GLU A 39 10.34 -9.70 -1.87
CA GLU A 39 9.35 -10.76 -2.08
C GLU A 39 8.19 -10.32 -2.98
N ILE A 40 8.14 -9.04 -3.41
CA ILE A 40 6.98 -8.46 -4.12
C ILE A 40 6.64 -9.24 -5.39
N GLU A 41 7.62 -9.55 -6.23
CA GLU A 41 7.43 -10.26 -7.50
C GLU A 41 6.93 -11.68 -7.26
N GLN A 42 7.58 -12.41 -6.35
CA GLN A 42 7.20 -13.78 -5.98
C GLN A 42 5.78 -13.81 -5.40
N PHE A 43 5.46 -12.87 -4.52
CA PHE A 43 4.14 -12.71 -3.95
C PHE A 43 3.08 -12.47 -5.04
N CYS A 44 3.33 -11.55 -5.97
CA CYS A 44 2.40 -11.29 -7.08
C CYS A 44 2.17 -12.54 -7.93
N TYR A 45 3.23 -13.30 -8.23
CA TYR A 45 3.16 -14.55 -8.95
C TYR A 45 2.31 -15.60 -8.21
N GLU A 46 2.58 -15.86 -6.93
CA GLU A 46 1.85 -16.85 -6.15
C GLU A 46 0.37 -16.50 -6.02
N ILE A 47 0.08 -15.25 -5.67
CA ILE A 47 -1.30 -14.76 -5.50
C ILE A 47 -2.06 -14.76 -6.83
N SER A 48 -1.39 -14.56 -7.97
CA SER A 48 -2.05 -14.61 -9.28
C SER A 48 -2.66 -15.97 -9.60
N LYS A 49 -2.18 -17.05 -8.95
CA LYS A 49 -2.72 -18.42 -9.11
C LYS A 49 -4.05 -18.62 -8.38
N ILE A 50 -4.41 -17.72 -7.48
CA ILE A 50 -5.65 -17.81 -6.69
C ILE A 50 -6.74 -17.00 -7.39
N GLU A 51 -7.67 -17.68 -8.05
CA GLU A 51 -8.68 -17.06 -8.90
C GLU A 51 -9.55 -16.01 -8.18
N LYS A 52 -9.88 -16.26 -6.90
CA LYS A 52 -10.71 -15.37 -6.07
C LYS A 52 -10.04 -14.03 -5.78
N ILE A 53 -8.72 -13.93 -5.92
CA ILE A 53 -8.00 -12.68 -5.71
C ILE A 53 -8.09 -11.83 -6.97
N LYS A 54 -8.73 -10.67 -6.83
CA LYS A 54 -9.03 -9.76 -7.94
C LYS A 54 -8.18 -8.49 -7.90
N GLY A 55 -7.39 -8.27 -6.85
CA GLY A 55 -6.48 -7.15 -6.81
C GLY A 55 -5.52 -7.16 -5.62
N ILE A 56 -4.37 -6.54 -5.83
CA ILE A 56 -3.38 -6.24 -4.80
C ILE A 56 -3.26 -4.72 -4.73
N PHE A 57 -3.40 -4.17 -3.54
CA PHE A 57 -3.20 -2.77 -3.23
C PHE A 57 -1.99 -2.63 -2.30
N PHE A 58 -0.94 -1.98 -2.79
CA PHE A 58 0.29 -1.77 -2.04
C PHE A 58 0.23 -0.52 -1.19
N TYR A 59 0.86 -0.62 -0.02
CA TYR A 59 1.19 0.43 0.93
C TYR A 59 2.69 0.40 1.18
N PHE A 60 3.29 1.52 1.60
CA PHE A 60 4.60 1.51 2.25
C PHE A 60 4.44 1.55 3.77
N TYR A 61 5.42 1.00 4.48
CA TYR A 61 5.52 1.15 5.92
C TYR A 61 5.61 2.63 6.32
N THR A 62 4.88 3.00 7.37
CA THR A 62 4.95 4.33 7.98
C THR A 62 5.56 4.19 9.37
N PRO A 63 6.72 4.82 9.64
CA PRO A 63 7.44 4.69 10.90
C PRO A 63 6.76 5.50 12.03
N TYR A 64 5.63 5.01 12.53
CA TYR A 64 4.83 5.71 13.55
C TYR A 64 5.55 5.93 14.88
N HIS A 65 6.51 5.07 15.18
CA HIS A 65 7.24 5.06 16.46
C HIS A 65 8.72 5.44 16.28
N GLY A 66 9.05 6.10 15.17
CA GLY A 66 10.44 6.38 14.78
C GLY A 66 10.95 5.45 13.69
N ILE A 67 12.09 5.80 13.10
CA ILE A 67 12.74 5.02 12.05
C ILE A 67 13.29 3.73 12.66
N ASP A 68 12.93 2.60 12.06
CA ASP A 68 13.30 1.25 12.49
C ASP A 68 13.81 0.41 11.32
N ASP A 69 14.02 -0.89 11.56
CA ASP A 69 14.51 -1.84 10.57
C ASP A 69 13.50 -2.20 9.48
N LEU A 70 12.26 -1.68 9.55
CA LEU A 70 11.23 -1.81 8.51
C LEU A 70 11.23 -0.61 7.56
N TYR A 71 11.88 0.49 7.94
CA TYR A 71 11.88 1.74 7.18
C TYR A 71 12.51 1.58 5.79
N LEU A 72 11.88 2.23 4.81
CA LEU A 72 12.34 2.38 3.44
C LEU A 72 12.56 3.85 3.13
N GLY A 73 13.77 4.20 2.72
CA GLY A 73 14.12 5.54 2.25
C GLY A 73 13.48 5.90 0.91
N PHE A 74 13.58 7.18 0.52
CA PHE A 74 12.95 7.68 -0.70
C PHE A 74 13.42 6.94 -1.97
N ASP A 75 14.72 6.73 -2.14
CA ASP A 75 15.24 6.08 -3.35
C ASP A 75 14.89 4.59 -3.42
N GLU A 76 14.78 3.93 -2.26
CA GLU A 76 14.29 2.56 -2.18
C GLU A 76 12.82 2.48 -2.62
N ARG A 77 11.98 3.39 -2.11
CA ARG A 77 10.58 3.49 -2.54
C ARG A 77 10.48 3.78 -4.03
N LYS A 78 11.31 4.66 -4.59
CA LYS A 78 11.34 4.93 -6.04
C LYS A 78 11.69 3.68 -6.84
N ASN A 79 12.68 2.90 -6.39
CA ASN A 79 13.04 1.64 -7.04
C ASN A 79 11.90 0.61 -6.99
N ILE A 80 11.26 0.48 -5.82
CA ILE A 80 10.10 -0.40 -5.63
C ILE A 80 8.92 0.04 -6.52
N ILE A 81 8.65 1.34 -6.64
CA ILE A 81 7.59 1.87 -7.52
C ILE A 81 7.86 1.49 -8.99
N LYS A 82 9.11 1.59 -9.46
CA LYS A 82 9.47 1.15 -10.83
C LYS A 82 9.14 -0.33 -11.04
N ARG A 83 9.42 -1.18 -10.04
CA ARG A 83 9.10 -2.62 -10.06
C ARG A 83 7.59 -2.87 -10.06
N ILE A 84 6.83 -2.20 -9.21
CA ILE A 84 5.36 -2.28 -9.17
C ILE A 84 4.75 -1.86 -10.51
N LEU A 85 5.22 -0.76 -11.11
CA LEU A 85 4.76 -0.31 -12.42
C LEU A 85 5.07 -1.34 -13.52
N LYS A 86 6.25 -1.98 -13.47
CA LYS A 86 6.60 -3.08 -14.38
C LYS A 86 5.64 -4.26 -14.21
N LEU A 87 5.38 -4.70 -12.97
CA LEU A 87 4.45 -5.79 -12.68
C LEU A 87 3.02 -5.48 -13.15
N LYS A 88 2.55 -4.24 -12.95
CA LYS A 88 1.25 -3.81 -13.46
C LYS A 88 1.20 -3.89 -14.99
N LYS A 89 2.28 -3.45 -15.67
CA LYS A 89 2.39 -3.53 -17.13
C LYS A 89 2.43 -4.97 -17.64
N THR A 90 2.99 -5.91 -16.89
CA THR A 90 3.01 -7.35 -17.27
C THR A 90 1.68 -8.07 -17.01
N GLY A 91 0.67 -7.39 -16.47
CA GLY A 91 -0.68 -7.93 -16.32
C GLY A 91 -1.07 -8.38 -14.91
N TYR A 92 -0.21 -8.17 -13.89
CA TYR A 92 -0.61 -8.43 -12.51
C TYR A 92 -1.72 -7.45 -12.09
N LYS A 93 -2.72 -7.96 -11.35
CA LYS A 93 -3.89 -7.20 -10.88
C LYS A 93 -3.52 -6.22 -9.75
N ILE A 94 -2.72 -5.22 -10.05
CA ILE A 94 -2.29 -4.19 -9.09
C ILE A 94 -3.25 -3.02 -9.19
N LEU A 95 -3.90 -2.70 -8.08
CA LEU A 95 -4.97 -1.69 -8.01
C LEU A 95 -4.44 -0.27 -7.88
N ASN A 96 -3.22 -0.07 -7.39
CA ASN A 96 -2.65 1.28 -7.31
C ASN A 96 -2.63 1.93 -8.69
N SER A 97 -3.08 3.18 -8.75
CA SER A 97 -3.06 3.98 -9.97
C SER A 97 -1.63 4.43 -10.27
N LYS A 98 -1.35 4.64 -11.56
CA LYS A 98 -0.07 5.22 -11.98
C LYS A 98 0.13 6.61 -11.38
N ALA A 99 -0.94 7.39 -11.25
CA ALA A 99 -0.89 8.72 -10.65
C ALA A 99 -0.45 8.67 -9.19
N ALA A 100 -1.04 7.80 -8.38
CA ALA A 100 -0.68 7.67 -6.98
C ALA A 100 0.76 7.17 -6.80
N LEU A 101 1.16 6.14 -7.57
CA LEU A 101 2.53 5.63 -7.55
C LEU A 101 3.54 6.72 -7.93
N MET A 102 3.27 7.49 -9.00
CA MET A 102 4.16 8.58 -9.41
C MET A 102 4.14 9.77 -8.45
N GLY A 103 3.05 9.98 -7.71
CA GLY A 103 3.00 11.01 -6.66
C GLY A 103 3.90 10.70 -5.48
N ILE A 104 4.02 9.43 -5.08
CA ILE A 104 5.04 9.00 -4.12
C ILE A 104 6.43 9.12 -4.73
N TYR A 105 6.62 8.66 -5.98
CA TYR A 105 7.91 8.65 -6.66
C TYR A 105 8.54 10.05 -6.75
N ASN A 106 7.72 11.05 -7.11
CA ASN A 106 8.12 12.45 -7.28
C ASN A 106 8.00 13.28 -5.99
N ASP A 107 7.51 12.68 -4.89
CA ASP A 107 7.16 13.39 -3.66
C ASP A 107 6.25 14.62 -3.89
N SER A 108 5.27 14.50 -4.79
CA SER A 108 4.47 15.64 -5.28
C SER A 108 3.04 15.70 -4.75
N TRP A 109 2.65 14.72 -3.94
CA TRP A 109 1.33 14.72 -3.31
C TRP A 109 1.36 15.48 -1.97
N LYS A 110 0.30 16.24 -1.70
CA LYS A 110 0.25 17.11 -0.52
C LYS A 110 -0.19 16.33 0.72
N ARG A 111 0.54 16.52 1.80
CA ARG A 111 0.32 15.91 3.12
C ARG A 111 0.29 16.98 4.21
N PRO A 112 -0.47 16.78 5.31
CA PRO A 112 -1.50 15.75 5.49
C PRO A 112 -2.68 15.95 4.52
N ASN A 113 -3.46 14.89 4.28
CA ASN A 113 -4.66 14.97 3.45
C ASN A 113 -5.81 15.68 4.20
N LYS A 114 -6.57 16.54 3.52
CA LYS A 114 -7.74 17.23 4.08
C LYS A 114 -9.08 16.51 3.82
N LEU A 115 -9.07 15.49 2.97
CA LEU A 115 -10.27 14.79 2.47
C LEU A 115 -10.64 13.52 3.25
N SER A 116 -9.82 13.10 4.20
CA SER A 116 -10.05 11.88 4.98
C SER A 116 -10.16 12.22 6.46
N TYR A 117 -11.01 11.50 7.18
CA TYR A 117 -11.10 11.56 8.64
C TYR A 117 -11.00 10.15 9.21
N LEU A 118 -10.23 10.00 10.28
CA LEU A 118 -10.09 8.77 11.04
C LEU A 118 -10.66 9.01 12.44
N TYR A 119 -11.60 8.16 12.86
CA TYR A 119 -12.06 8.13 14.24
C TYR A 119 -11.38 6.96 14.98
N ALA A 120 -10.69 7.26 16.07
CA ALA A 120 -10.04 6.26 16.92
C ALA A 120 -9.85 6.81 18.33
N ASN A 121 -9.95 5.95 19.35
CA ASN A 121 -9.75 6.31 20.76
C ASN A 121 -10.60 7.54 21.16
N ASN A 122 -11.87 7.54 20.77
CA ASN A 122 -12.83 8.64 20.98
C ASN A 122 -12.40 10.00 20.43
N LYS A 123 -11.45 10.04 19.49
CA LYS A 123 -10.94 11.26 18.87
C LYS A 123 -11.05 11.18 17.35
N LEU A 124 -11.44 12.29 16.75
CA LEU A 124 -11.44 12.49 15.30
C LEU A 124 -10.12 13.11 14.85
N TYR A 125 -9.49 12.52 13.84
CA TYR A 125 -8.25 12.98 13.23
C TYR A 125 -8.49 13.28 11.74
N GLN A 126 -8.17 14.49 11.28
CA GLN A 126 -8.12 14.78 9.85
C GLN A 126 -6.87 14.11 9.26
N CYS A 127 -6.99 13.32 8.19
CA CYS A 127 -6.00 12.38 7.66
C CYS A 127 -5.84 11.08 8.47
N CYS A 128 -4.94 11.06 9.47
CA CYS A 128 -4.61 9.87 10.26
C CYS A 128 -4.06 10.26 11.64
N ARG A 129 -3.71 9.27 12.47
CA ARG A 129 -3.20 9.50 13.85
C ARG A 129 -1.90 10.30 13.93
N ALA A 130 -1.15 10.45 12.84
CA ALA A 130 0.08 11.22 12.78
C ALA A 130 -0.11 12.70 12.42
N ILE A 131 -1.36 13.19 12.35
CA ILE A 131 -1.60 14.62 12.13
C ILE A 131 -0.93 15.45 13.23
N GLY A 132 -0.25 16.53 12.83
CA GLY A 132 0.56 17.36 13.73
C GLY A 132 2.03 16.93 13.83
N THR A 133 2.40 15.74 13.34
CA THR A 133 3.79 15.27 13.32
C THR A 133 4.35 15.34 11.90
N SER A 134 5.01 16.46 11.56
CA SER A 134 5.56 16.73 10.23
C SER A 134 6.53 15.64 9.76
N GLU A 135 7.37 15.13 10.66
CA GLU A 135 8.38 14.11 10.33
C GLU A 135 7.74 12.77 9.93
N ILE A 136 6.71 12.29 10.65
CA ILE A 136 6.02 11.05 10.27
C ILE A 136 5.29 11.24 8.93
N CYS A 137 4.70 12.41 8.71
CA CYS A 137 4.00 12.73 7.49
C CYS A 137 4.94 12.74 6.27
N LYS A 138 6.17 13.23 6.40
CA LYS A 138 7.21 13.17 5.35
C LYS A 138 7.46 11.73 4.87
N HIS A 139 7.41 10.78 5.80
CA HIS A 139 7.62 9.35 5.55
C HIS A 139 6.33 8.55 5.31
N CYS A 140 5.18 9.21 5.21
CA CYS A 140 3.88 8.56 5.07
C CYS A 140 3.86 7.57 3.90
N GLY A 141 3.44 6.33 4.20
CA GLY A 141 3.34 5.22 3.26
C GLY A 141 1.91 4.87 2.84
N TYR A 142 0.93 5.73 3.16
CA TYR A 142 -0.46 5.52 2.76
C TYR A 142 -0.73 5.86 1.30
N LEU A 143 -0.61 4.88 0.41
CA LEU A 143 -0.98 5.06 -0.99
C LEU A 143 -2.48 5.33 -1.17
N GLY A 144 -3.35 4.82 -0.29
CA GLY A 144 -4.79 5.14 -0.34
C GLY A 144 -5.10 6.64 -0.23
N PHE A 145 -4.34 7.40 0.56
CA PHE A 145 -4.51 8.86 0.60
C PHE A 145 -3.97 9.54 -0.65
N THR A 146 -2.92 8.98 -1.24
CA THR A 146 -2.38 9.45 -2.51
C THR A 146 -3.37 9.20 -3.66
N GLU A 147 -4.09 8.08 -3.66
CA GLU A 147 -5.20 7.83 -4.60
C GLU A 147 -6.27 8.90 -4.48
N ILE A 148 -6.81 9.11 -3.28
CA ILE A 148 -7.87 10.10 -3.03
C ILE A 148 -7.41 11.50 -3.47
N TYR A 149 -6.14 11.86 -3.20
CA TYR A 149 -5.58 13.13 -3.61
C TYR A 149 -5.60 13.33 -5.14
N TYR A 150 -5.22 12.33 -5.93
CA TYR A 150 -5.22 12.46 -7.40
C TYR A 150 -6.61 12.29 -8.01
N ILE A 151 -7.49 11.48 -7.42
CA ILE A 151 -8.90 11.38 -7.82
C ILE A 151 -9.59 12.74 -7.63
N ALA A 152 -9.40 13.40 -6.48
CA ALA A 152 -9.98 14.71 -6.20
C ALA A 152 -9.46 15.83 -7.12
N LYS A 153 -8.30 15.61 -7.77
CA LYS A 153 -7.74 16.50 -8.80
C LYS A 153 -8.16 16.13 -10.22
N LEU A 154 -9.10 15.19 -10.36
CA LEU A 154 -9.57 14.68 -11.64
C LEU A 154 -8.43 14.14 -12.52
N ASN A 155 -7.38 13.57 -11.91
CA ASN A 155 -6.29 13.00 -12.69
C ASN A 155 -6.80 11.76 -13.44
N PRO A 156 -6.74 11.73 -14.78
CA PRO A 156 -7.32 10.66 -15.57
C PRO A 156 -6.67 9.30 -15.26
N ASN A 157 -5.36 9.28 -14.97
CA ASN A 157 -4.68 8.03 -14.61
C ASN A 157 -5.15 7.49 -13.25
N ALA A 158 -5.66 8.34 -12.36
CA ALA A 158 -6.26 7.91 -11.10
C ALA A 158 -7.69 7.42 -11.31
N ILE A 159 -8.49 8.14 -12.12
CA ILE A 159 -9.90 7.81 -12.37
C ILE A 159 -10.07 6.53 -13.19
N TYR A 160 -9.35 6.38 -14.32
CA TYR A 160 -9.50 5.21 -15.18
C TYR A 160 -8.86 3.93 -14.61
N SER A 161 -8.01 4.08 -13.59
CA SER A 161 -7.41 2.94 -12.89
C SER A 161 -8.15 2.54 -11.62
N ALA A 162 -9.18 3.31 -11.21
CA ALA A 162 -9.96 3.09 -10.00
C ALA A 162 -10.98 1.96 -10.14
#